data_AF-A0A4P8QWY9-F1
#
_entry.id   AF-A0A4P8QWY9-F1
#
_cell.length_a   1.000
_cell.length_b   1.000
_cell.length_c   1.000
_cell.angle_alpha   90.00
_cell.angle_beta   90.00
_cell.angle_gamma   90.00
#
_symmetry.space_group_name_H-M   'P 1'
#
loop_
_entity.id
_entity.type
_entity.pdbx_description
1 polymer ?
#
loop_
_entity_poly.entity_id
_entity_poly.type
_entity_poly.pdbx_seq_one_letter_code
_entity_poly.pdbx_strand_id
1 'polypeptide(L)' 'CPNCHIQYDRYQPVIEKEYGVEYDMVHMNIAQFVALSMGADPYKVCGFQTHSVPLEGFLEKAGII' A
#
# COMPACT_ATOMS: atom_id res chain seq x y z
N CYS A 1 0.48 12.76 -1.37
CA CYS A 1 0.90 13.56 -0.19
C CYS A 1 1.58 12.62 0.81
N PRO A 2 2.86 12.81 1.18
CA PRO A 2 3.57 11.90 2.07
C PRO A 2 2.95 11.78 3.47
N ASN A 3 2.44 12.89 4.03
CA ASN A 3 1.79 12.83 5.34
C ASN A 3 0.50 11.99 5.28
N CYS A 4 -0.32 12.15 4.24
CA CYS A 4 -1.51 11.30 4.06
C CYS A 4 -1.13 9.82 3.94
N HIS A 5 -0.02 9.52 3.26
CA HIS A 5 0.47 8.15 3.15
C HIS A 5 0.76 7.55 4.53
N ILE A 6 1.46 8.28 5.41
CA ILE A 6 1.69 7.84 6.79
C ILE A 6 0.36 7.67 7.54
N GLN A 7 -0.60 8.58 7.38
CA GLN A 7 -1.89 8.53 8.06
C GLN A 7 -2.73 7.31 7.66
N TYR A 8 -2.72 6.91 6.39
CA TYR A 8 -3.52 5.77 5.93
C TYR A 8 -2.77 4.43 6.03
N ASP A 9 -1.49 4.37 5.66
CA ASP A 9 -0.72 3.11 5.72
C ASP A 9 -0.28 2.79 7.16
N ARG A 10 0.50 3.69 7.79
CA ARG A 10 1.16 3.38 9.06
C ARG A 10 0.21 3.34 10.26
N TYR A 11 -0.84 4.16 10.23
CA TYR A 11 -1.80 4.20 11.34
C TYR A 11 -2.96 3.22 11.18
N GLN A 12 -3.17 2.60 10.00
CA GLN A 12 -4.23 1.61 9.86
C GLN A 12 -4.10 0.47 10.89
N PRO A 13 -2.93 -0.19 11.07
CA PRO A 13 -2.79 -1.24 12.09
C PRO A 13 -3.07 -0.75 13.52
N VAL A 14 -2.82 0.53 13.80
CA VAL A 14 -3.10 1.14 15.11
C VAL A 14 -4.61 1.31 15.30
N ILE A 15 -5.31 1.81 14.28
CA ILE A 15 -6.77 1.99 14.30
C ILE A 15 -7.46 0.63 14.34
N GLU A 16 -7.00 -0.34 13.56
CA GLU A 16 -7.53 -1.70 13.54
C GLU A 16 -7.46 -2.35 14.93
N LYS A 17 -6.32 -2.18 15.62
CA LYS A 17 -6.13 -2.62 17.00
C LYS A 17 -7.05 -1.91 18.00
N GLU A 18 -7.22 -0.60 17.86
CA GLU A 18 -8.02 0.22 18.79
C GLU A 18 -9.51 -0.15 18.72
N TYR A 19 -10.03 -0.37 17.51
CA TYR A 19 -11.45 -0.64 17.29
C TYR A 19 -11.79 -2.12 17.12
N GLY A 20 -10.79 -3.01 17.04
CA GLY A 20 -11.00 -4.44 16.83
C GLY A 20 -11.62 -4.78 15.47
N VAL A 21 -11.27 -4.01 14.43
CA VAL A 21 -11.77 -4.15 13.05
C VAL A 21 -10.58 -4.27 12.12
N GLU A 22 -10.65 -5.13 11.10
CA GLU A 22 -9.67 -5.17 10.01
C GLU A 22 -10.27 -4.49 8.78
N TYR A 23 -9.56 -3.54 8.18
CA TYR A 23 -10.03 -2.80 7.01
C TYR A 23 -9.46 -3.34 5.69
N ASP A 24 -8.25 -3.93 5.73
CA ASP A 24 -7.51 -4.38 4.53
C ASP A 24 -7.47 -3.29 3.43
N MET A 25 -7.34 -2.02 3.84
CA MET A 25 -7.38 -0.89 2.93
C MET A 25 -6.02 -0.70 2.27
N VAL A 26 -5.99 -0.85 0.94
CA VAL A 26 -4.82 -0.56 0.13
C VAL A 26 -4.61 0.95 0.00
N HIS A 27 -3.45 1.43 0.43
CA HIS A 27 -3.05 2.82 0.26
C HIS A 27 -1.68 2.92 -0.42
N MET A 28 -1.56 3.78 -1.43
CA MET A 28 -0.25 4.07 -2.05
C MET A 28 -0.18 5.51 -2.55
N ASN A 29 1.05 6.02 -2.72
CA ASN A 29 1.25 7.32 -3.32
C ASN A 29 0.91 7.28 -4.82
N ILE A 30 0.33 8.37 -5.34
CA ILE A 30 0.03 8.49 -6.78
C ILE A 30 1.24 8.24 -7.68
N ALA A 31 2.45 8.62 -7.26
CA ALA A 31 3.67 8.35 -8.01
C ALA A 31 3.98 6.84 -8.10
N GLN A 32 3.74 6.09 -7.02
CA GLN A 32 3.88 4.63 -7.03
C GLN A 32 2.84 3.99 -7.94
N PHE A 33 1.59 4.44 -7.88
CA PHE A 33 0.52 3.95 -8.74
C PHE A 33 0.81 4.20 -10.23
N VAL A 34 1.29 5.40 -10.57
CA VAL A 34 1.69 5.74 -11.95
C VAL A 34 2.92 4.93 -12.40
N ALA A 35 3.93 4.76 -11.54
CA ALA A 35 5.06 3.91 -11.88
C ALA A 35 4.62 2.46 -12.16
N LEU A 36 3.75 1.92 -11.31
CA LEU A 36 3.18 0.58 -11.46
C LEU A 36 2.39 0.44 -12.77
N SER A 37 1.56 1.44 -13.13
CA SER A 37 0.80 1.42 -14.39
C SER A 37 1.68 1.53 -15.63
N MET A 38 2.90 2.06 -15.49
CA MET A 38 3.93 2.07 -16.54
C MET A 38 4.76 0.77 -16.59
N GLY A 39 4.40 -0.25 -15.81
CA GLY A 39 5.10 -1.54 -15.77
C GLY A 39 6.36 -1.54 -14.90
N ALA A 40 6.50 -0.59 -13.97
CA ALA A 40 7.61 -0.59 -13.03
C ALA A 40 7.50 -1.74 -12.02
N ASP A 41 8.65 -2.28 -11.63
CA ASP A 41 8.73 -3.34 -10.64
C ASP A 41 8.27 -2.84 -9.25
N PRO A 42 7.32 -3.54 -8.59
CA PRO A 42 6.72 -3.09 -7.34
C PRO A 42 7.71 -3.01 -6.18
N TYR A 43 8.72 -3.88 -6.14
CA TYR A 43 9.65 -3.99 -5.02
C TYR A 43 10.96 -3.22 -5.26
N LYS A 44 11.42 -3.18 -6.51
CA LYS A 44 12.67 -2.52 -6.91
C LYS A 44 12.48 -1.04 -7.20
N VAL A 45 11.34 -0.63 -7.75
CA VAL A 45 11.07 0.77 -8.13
C VAL A 45 10.04 1.41 -7.20
N CYS A 46 8.92 0.72 -6.93
CA CYS A 46 7.82 1.32 -6.15
C CYS A 46 8.03 1.23 -4.64
N GLY A 47 8.91 0.34 -4.16
CA GLY A 47 9.26 0.21 -2.73
C GLY A 47 8.12 -0.37 -1.88
N PHE A 48 7.30 -1.27 -2.42
CA PHE A 48 6.11 -1.79 -1.71
C PHE A 48 6.42 -2.60 -0.45
N GLN A 49 7.64 -3.13 -0.30
CA GLN A 49 8.11 -3.79 0.91
C GLN A 49 8.20 -2.89 2.16
N THR A 50 8.05 -1.57 2.00
CA THR A 50 8.11 -0.62 3.13
C THR A 50 6.74 -0.22 3.65
N HIS A 51 5.65 -0.69 3.04
CA HIS A 51 4.30 -0.43 3.52
C HIS A 51 4.04 -1.19 4.81
N SER A 52 3.23 -0.60 5.67
CA SER A 52 2.78 -1.22 6.92
C SER A 52 1.63 -2.20 6.66
N VAL A 53 0.81 -1.89 5.65
CA VAL A 53 -0.25 -2.76 5.15
C VAL A 53 0.25 -3.49 3.89
N PRO A 54 0.23 -4.84 3.87
CA PRO A 54 0.66 -5.62 2.71
C PRO A 54 -0.14 -5.27 1.45
N LEU A 55 0.54 -5.20 0.31
CA LEU A 55 -0.09 -4.88 -0.99
C LEU A 55 -0.19 -6.09 -1.92
N GLU A 56 0.30 -7.24 -1.49
CA GLU A 56 0.37 -8.50 -2.24
C GLU A 56 -1.00 -8.90 -2.78
N GLY A 57 -2.05 -8.84 -1.95
CA GLY A 57 -3.41 -9.17 -2.36
C GLY A 57 -3.96 -8.26 -3.46
N PHE A 58 -3.48 -7.02 -3.55
CA PHE A 58 -3.79 -6.12 -4.67
C PHE A 58 -2.96 -6.46 -5.92
N LEU A 59 -1.67 -6.73 -5.75
CA LEU A 59 -0.77 -7.06 -6.85
C LEU A 59 -1.18 -8.35 -7.57
N GLU A 60 -1.57 -9.38 -6.81
CA GLU A 60 -2.09 -10.66 -7.35
C GLU A 60 -3.38 -10.43 -8.16
N LYS A 61 -4.33 -9.66 -7.61
CA LYS A 61 -5.59 -9.32 -8.30
C LYS A 61 -5.36 -8.49 -9.56
N ALA A 62 -4.31 -7.68 -9.58
CA ALA A 62 -3.92 -6.87 -10.74
C ALA A 62 -3.10 -7.66 -11.78
N GLY A 63 -2.71 -8.91 -11.50
CA GLY A 63 -1.90 -9.74 -12.39
C GLY A 63 -0.47 -9.23 -12.54
N ILE A 64 0.06 -8.54 -11.52
CA ILE A 64 1.42 -7.98 -11.52
C ILE A 64 2.41 -9.00 -10.94
N ILE A 65 1.96 -9.81 -9.99
CA ILE A 65 2.68 -10.95 -9.41
C ILE A 65 1.83 -12.21 -9.47
#